data_AF-A0A371P0G6-F1
#
_entry.id   AF-A0A371P0G6-F1
#
_cell.length_a   1.000
_cell.length_b   1.000
_cell.length_c   1.000
_cell.angle_alpha   90.00
_cell.angle_beta   90.00
_cell.angle_gamma   90.00
#
_symmetry.space_group_name_H-M   'P 1'
#
loop_
_entity.id
_entity.type
_entity.pdbx_description
1 polymer ?
#
loop_
_entity_poly.entity_id
_entity_poly.type
_entity_poly.pdbx_seq_one_letter_code
_entity_poly.pdbx_strand_id
1 'polypeptide(L)' 'MVNSPSHYTQGGIETIEFIRAKLTPEEFAGYCKGNVLKYVARATHKGGIEDLRKAGKYIEFATGGER' A
#
# COMPACT_ATOMS: atom_id res chain seq x y z
N MET A 1 17.19 -20.43 5.89
CA MET A 1 17.74 -19.09 6.14
C MET A 1 17.47 -18.27 4.89
N VAL A 2 16.33 -17.56 4.87
CA VAL A 2 15.89 -16.77 3.71
C VAL A 2 16.50 -15.38 3.85
N ASN A 3 17.36 -15.06 2.90
CA ASN A 3 18.05 -13.79 2.75
C ASN A 3 17.09 -12.62 3.01
N SER A 4 17.43 -11.79 4.00
CA SER A 4 16.86 -10.45 4.15
C SER A 4 17.73 -9.48 3.37
N PRO A 5 17.49 -9.22 2.07
CA PRO A 5 18.23 -8.18 1.37
C PRO A 5 17.85 -6.81 1.94
N SER A 6 18.86 -6.10 2.43
CA SER A 6 18.82 -4.76 3.03
C SER A 6 18.62 -3.63 2.00
N HIS A 7 17.70 -3.78 1.03
CA HIS A 7 17.74 -2.96 -0.20
C HIS A 7 16.43 -2.28 -0.64
N TYR A 8 15.64 -1.69 0.28
CA TYR A 8 14.57 -0.75 -0.11
C TYR A 8 14.76 0.68 0.43
N THR A 9 15.90 0.97 1.08
CA THR A 9 16.15 2.30 1.68
C THR A 9 17.51 2.89 1.30
N GLN A 10 17.98 2.64 0.08
CA GLN A 10 19.06 3.41 -0.52
C GLN A 10 18.55 4.06 -1.81
N GLY A 11 17.98 5.26 -1.69
CA GLY A 11 17.57 6.06 -2.87
C GLY A 11 16.39 7.01 -2.72
N GLY A 12 15.69 7.04 -1.58
CA GLY A 12 14.59 8.01 -1.36
C GLY A 12 13.30 7.72 -2.14
N ILE A 13 13.13 6.50 -2.66
CA ILE A 13 11.89 6.06 -3.33
C ILE A 13 11.03 5.35 -2.30
N GLU A 14 9.80 5.84 -2.12
CA GLU A 14 8.79 5.18 -1.28
C GLU A 14 8.47 3.78 -1.82
N THR A 15 8.32 2.80 -0.93
CA THR A 15 8.05 1.39 -1.29
C THR A 15 6.83 1.25 -2.22
N ILE A 16 5.79 2.08 -2.02
CA ILE A 16 4.59 2.06 -2.87
C ILE A 16 4.88 2.48 -4.31
N GLU A 17 5.80 3.41 -4.53
CA GLU A 17 6.21 3.88 -5.86
C GLU A 17 7.03 2.80 -6.56
N PHE A 18 7.90 2.10 -5.82
CA PHE A 18 8.59 0.92 -6.35
C PHE A 18 7.60 -0.18 -6.77
N ILE A 19 6.60 -0.49 -5.93
CA ILE A 19 5.56 -1.47 -6.25
C ILE A 19 4.77 -1.04 -7.49
N ARG A 20 4.33 0.23 -7.55
CA ARG A 20 3.62 0.77 -8.71
C ARG A 20 4.42 0.64 -10.01
N ALA A 21 5.72 0.90 -9.95
CA ALA A 21 6.61 0.79 -11.12
C ALA A 21 6.85 -0.65 -11.60
N LYS A 22 6.50 -1.67 -10.79
CA LYS A 22 6.73 -3.09 -11.10
C LYS A 22 5.47 -3.86 -11.48
N LEU A 23 4.29 -3.28 -11.32
CA LEU A 23 3.00 -3.91 -11.59
C LEU A 23 2.32 -3.26 -12.78
N THR A 24 1.44 -4.00 -13.48
CA THR A 24 0.51 -3.37 -14.41
C THR A 24 -0.47 -2.45 -13.65
N PRO A 25 -1.14 -1.51 -14.32
CA PRO A 25 -2.17 -0.69 -13.69
C PRO A 25 -3.25 -1.51 -12.98
N GLU A 26 -3.69 -2.62 -13.59
CA GLU A 26 -4.70 -3.52 -13.04
C GLU A 26 -4.19 -4.26 -11.80
N GLU A 27 -2.95 -4.75 -11.84
CA GLU A 27 -2.31 -5.42 -10.69
C GLU A 27 -2.12 -4.45 -9.53
N PHE A 28 -1.68 -3.21 -9.80
CA PHE A 28 -1.53 -2.18 -8.78
C PHE A 28 -2.87 -1.77 -8.16
N ALA A 29 -3.92 -1.62 -8.99
CA ALA A 29 -5.28 -1.38 -8.52
C ALA A 29 -5.78 -2.54 -7.65
N GLY A 30 -5.50 -3.79 -8.04
CA GLY A 30 -5.80 -4.99 -7.26
C GLY A 30 -5.07 -5.01 -5.91
N TYR A 31 -3.79 -4.66 -5.89
CA TYR A 31 -2.99 -4.53 -4.67
C TYR A 31 -3.58 -3.47 -3.72
N CYS A 32 -3.95 -2.30 -4.25
CA CYS A 32 -4.58 -1.24 -3.47
C CYS A 32 -5.93 -1.70 -2.90
N LYS A 33 -6.79 -2.29 -3.74
CA LYS A 33 -8.10 -2.86 -3.33
C LYS A 33 -7.96 -3.87 -2.19
N GLY A 34 -6.99 -4.78 -2.28
CA GLY A 34 -6.71 -5.75 -1.22
C GLY A 34 -6.29 -5.08 0.10
N ASN A 35 -5.47 -4.03 0.03
CA ASN A 35 -5.09 -3.26 1.22
C ASN A 35 -6.27 -2.50 1.83
N VAL A 36 -7.13 -1.88 1.03
CA VAL A 36 -8.37 -1.24 1.50
C VAL A 36 -9.22 -2.25 2.30
N LEU A 37 -9.49 -3.42 1.72
CA LEU A 37 -10.27 -4.47 2.38
C LEU A 37 -9.62 -4.90 3.71
N LYS A 38 -8.30 -5.14 3.69
CA LYS A 38 -7.52 -5.51 4.88
C LYS A 38 -7.66 -4.48 6.00
N TYR A 39 -7.48 -3.19 5.69
CA TYR A 39 -7.48 -2.15 6.71
C TYR A 39 -8.90 -1.83 7.21
N VAL A 40 -9.91 -1.81 6.33
CA VAL A 40 -11.31 -1.66 6.76
C VAL A 40 -11.73 -2.79 7.70
N ALA A 41 -11.44 -4.05 7.34
CA ALA A 41 -11.76 -5.20 8.19
C ALA A 41 -11.01 -5.15 9.54
N ARG A 42 -9.77 -4.64 9.54
CA ARG A 42 -8.91 -4.58 10.72
C ARG A 42 -9.19 -3.41 11.67
N ALA A 43 -9.84 -2.36 11.17
CA ALA A 43 -10.17 -1.17 11.95
C ALA A 43 -11.03 -1.51 13.19
N THR A 44 -11.94 -2.47 13.09
CA THR A 44 -12.87 -2.82 14.18
C THR A 44 -12.22 -3.51 15.38
N HIS A 45 -11.09 -4.19 15.20
CA HIS A 45 -10.51 -5.06 16.23
C HIS A 45 -9.02 -4.84 16.52
N LYS A 46 -8.35 -3.92 15.80
CA LYS A 46 -6.93 -3.60 16.07
C LYS A 46 -6.58 -2.14 15.83
N GLY A 47 -6.63 -1.66 14.59
CA GLY A 47 -6.02 -0.37 14.24
C GLY A 47 -6.95 0.83 14.32
N GLY A 48 -8.25 0.65 14.57
CA GLY A 48 -9.21 1.74 14.73
C GLY A 48 -9.19 2.71 13.56
N ILE A 49 -9.27 4.00 13.88
CA ILE A 49 -9.24 5.11 12.92
C ILE A 49 -7.97 5.10 12.06
N GLU A 50 -6.83 4.68 12.60
CA GLU A 50 -5.57 4.71 11.87
C GLU A 50 -5.55 3.71 10.70
N ASP A 51 -6.23 2.56 10.85
CA ASP A 51 -6.44 1.66 9.73
C ASP A 51 -7.41 2.26 8.70
N LEU A 52 -8.46 2.98 9.11
CA LEU A 52 -9.34 3.67 8.17
C LEU A 52 -8.59 4.74 7.35
N ARG A 53 -7.66 5.48 7.98
CA ARG A 53 -6.79 6.43 7.25
C ARG A 53 -5.91 5.72 6.23
N LYS A 54 -5.32 4.57 6.59
CA LYS A 54 -4.55 3.75 5.65
C LYS A 54 -5.40 3.26 4.50
N ALA A 55 -6.63 2.82 4.76
CA ALA A 55 -7.57 2.46 3.70
C ALA A 55 -7.81 3.65 2.75
N GLY A 56 -8.07 4.85 3.29
CA GLY A 56 -8.20 6.08 2.49
C GLY A 56 -6.98 6.34 1.62
N LYS A 57 -5.76 6.21 2.16
CA LYS A 57 -4.52 6.40 1.39
C LYS A 57 -4.40 5.42 0.21
N TYR A 58 -4.81 4.15 0.40
CA TYR A 58 -4.81 3.17 -0.70
C TYR A 58 -5.89 3.44 -1.75
N ILE A 59 -6.99 4.11 -1.38
CA ILE A 59 -7.97 4.61 -2.37
C ILE A 59 -7.33 5.71 -3.21
N GLU A 60 -6.69 6.70 -2.59
CA GLU A 60 -5.99 7.78 -3.30
C GLU A 60 -4.95 7.22 -4.28
N PHE A 61 -4.17 6.22 -3.86
CA PHE A 61 -3.19 5.57 -4.74
C PHE A 61 -3.84 4.88 -5.94
N ALA A 62 -4.99 4.25 -5.76
CA ALA A 62 -5.71 3.54 -6.83
C ALA A 62 -6.39 4.50 -7.83
N THR A 63 -6.82 5.68 -7.36
CA THR A 63 -7.51 6.67 -8.20
C THR A 63 -6.57 7.72 -8.81
N GLY A 64 -5.27 7.65 -8.50
CA GLY A 64 -4.29 8.64 -8.97
C GLY A 64 -4.46 10.00 -8.29
N GLY A 65 -4.98 10.05 -7.06
CA GLY A 65 -5.07 11.28 -6.29
C GLY A 65 -3.69 11.94 -6.18
N GLU A 66 -3.59 13.18 -6.65
CA GLU A 66 -2.36 13.97 -6.63
C GLU A 66 -1.80 14.06 -5.21
N ARG A 67 -0.47 13.99 -5.10
CA ARG A 67 0.28 14.18 -3.86
C ARG A 67 0.19 15.63 -3.39
#